data_AF-A0A9Q9ENF2-F1
#
_entry.id   AF-A0A9Q9ENF2-F1
#
_cell.length_a   1.000
_cell.length_b   1.000
_cell.length_c   1.000
_cell.angle_alpha   90.00
_cell.angle_beta   90.00
_cell.angle_gamma   90.00
#
_symmetry.space_group_name_H-M   'P 1'
#
loop_
_entity.id
_entity.type
_entity.pdbx_description
1 polymer ?
#
loop_
_entity_poly.entity_id
_entity_poly.type
_entity_poly.pdbx_seq_one_letter_code
_entity_poly.pdbx_strand_id
1 'polypeptide(L)'
;MSYSLDLQPRCVGSTGDDFNASAAGSDASVQDDTGTGRESGNYFRKALFTPDGTSIITQNADNCLRTFVLPTDLLDDQEQPKALTPYAAWRSGSNIQSYAIYPGFDLRNPATTFVLAGSANVPVTLRNALGYETVQGSYPLVHPTTEEHQPPRSLAFTRDGTQFLVGSESILAAFDCSQFGEGPTITHKLRPGRKATHGLRTLRRKGFVSAMSISNDGLLAIGTNEREVALYENEGLGAWISSFELEAGLGTGVSDLKWSPCGRYLLVAERQSNVIQVYDVRDTQQKIADLTGRYATTPQTLNIDVVPTASGCEVWGGGSDGVVRMWSNPGAGEGDQTPSASFKLHDSAVASVIVHPVGAVMATASGERATAGALRDDDEQSEAGRQGEDCSLKVWTV
;
A
#
# COMPACT_ATOMS: atom_id res chain seq x y z
N MET A 1 11.13 -21.91 -28.41
CA MET A 1 11.45 -22.73 -27.23
C MET A 1 11.27 -21.83 -26.02
N SER A 2 10.09 -21.88 -25.41
CA SER A 2 9.80 -21.14 -24.18
C SER A 2 10.45 -21.90 -23.03
N TYR A 3 11.55 -21.37 -22.48
CA TYR A 3 12.00 -21.78 -21.16
C TYR A 3 10.96 -21.27 -20.17
N SER A 4 10.01 -22.14 -19.80
CA SER A 4 9.31 -22.00 -18.52
C SER A 4 10.39 -22.24 -17.48
N LEU A 5 11.01 -21.18 -16.98
CA LEU A 5 11.66 -21.25 -15.68
C LEU A 5 10.52 -21.57 -14.71
N ASP A 6 10.48 -22.80 -14.22
CA ASP A 6 9.59 -23.17 -13.13
C ASP A 6 10.03 -22.36 -11.91
N LEU A 7 9.49 -21.14 -11.78
CA LEU A 7 9.67 -20.32 -10.59
C LEU A 7 9.14 -21.13 -9.41
N GLN A 8 10.03 -21.51 -8.50
CA GLN A 8 9.68 -22.16 -7.25
C GLN A 8 10.14 -21.25 -6.12
N PRO A 9 9.24 -20.38 -5.60
CA PRO A 9 9.61 -19.49 -4.52
C PRO A 9 9.99 -20.27 -3.27
N ARG A 10 11.20 -20.05 -2.75
CA ARG A 10 11.66 -20.62 -1.48
C ARG A 10 11.61 -19.55 -0.42
N CYS A 11 10.95 -19.84 0.71
CA CYS A 11 10.93 -18.94 1.86
C CYS A 11 12.32 -18.88 2.49
N VAL A 12 12.90 -17.69 2.56
CA VAL A 12 14.23 -17.43 3.14
C VAL A 12 14.18 -16.58 4.41
N GLY A 13 13.07 -15.89 4.66
CA GLY A 13 12.84 -15.16 5.90
C GLY A 13 11.37 -15.14 6.29
N SER A 14 11.07 -15.21 7.58
CA SER A 14 9.71 -15.12 8.09
C SER A 14 9.65 -14.51 9.48
N THR A 15 8.61 -13.74 9.77
CA THR A 15 8.26 -13.34 11.15
C THR A 15 7.59 -14.45 11.95
N GLY A 16 7.27 -15.59 11.32
CA GLY A 16 6.33 -16.56 11.88
C GLY A 16 4.99 -15.91 12.22
N ASP A 17 4.32 -16.48 13.21
CA ASP A 17 2.99 -16.07 13.70
C ASP A 17 3.06 -15.10 14.89
N ASP A 18 4.22 -14.49 15.14
CA ASP A 18 4.48 -13.59 16.28
C ASP A 18 3.52 -12.38 16.31
N PHE A 19 2.93 -12.04 15.17
CA PHE A 19 2.04 -10.90 15.00
C PHE A 19 0.54 -11.25 15.06
N ASN A 20 0.17 -12.50 15.37
CA ASN A 20 -1.23 -12.90 15.54
C ASN A 20 -1.90 -12.21 16.74
N ALA A 21 -1.14 -11.95 17.81
CA ALA A 21 -1.64 -11.25 18.99
C ALA A 21 -1.52 -9.72 18.83
N SER A 22 -2.51 -8.98 19.33
CA SER A 22 -2.37 -7.53 19.48
C SER A 22 -1.21 -7.24 20.44
N ALA A 23 -0.32 -6.30 20.12
CA ALA A 23 0.85 -5.96 20.97
C ALA A 23 0.46 -5.21 22.26
N ALA A 24 -0.49 -5.74 23.02
CA ALA A 24 -0.81 -5.37 24.39
C ALA A 24 -0.06 -6.33 25.32
N GLY A 25 1.22 -6.07 25.58
CA GLY A 25 2.00 -6.90 26.50
C GLY A 25 3.51 -6.78 26.34
N SER A 26 4.08 -5.65 26.75
CA SER A 26 5.48 -5.59 27.23
C SER A 26 5.83 -4.36 28.06
N ASP A 27 4.90 -3.45 28.36
CA ASP A 27 5.11 -2.45 29.41
C ASP A 27 3.89 -2.33 30.32
N ALA A 28 4.15 -2.40 31.62
CA ALA A 28 3.14 -2.50 32.66
C ALA A 28 2.48 -1.15 32.97
N SER A 29 1.19 -1.25 33.35
CA SER A 29 0.38 -0.28 34.11
C SER A 29 -0.02 1.04 33.46
N VAL A 30 -1.11 1.02 32.69
CA VAL A 30 -2.23 1.96 32.91
C VAL A 30 -3.53 1.20 32.62
N GLN A 31 -4.33 0.95 33.64
CA GLN A 31 -5.73 0.56 33.47
C GLN A 31 -6.48 1.77 32.93
N ASP A 32 -7.03 1.66 31.73
CA ASP A 32 -8.13 2.52 31.31
C ASP A 32 -9.32 1.61 30.99
N ASP A 33 -10.28 1.60 31.91
CA ASP A 33 -11.52 0.85 31.86
C ASP A 33 -12.56 1.70 31.14
N THR A 34 -12.68 1.56 29.81
CA THR A 34 -13.94 1.78 29.09
C THR A 34 -13.99 1.01 27.76
N GLY A 35 -14.87 -0.01 27.71
CA GLY A 35 -15.56 -0.41 26.48
C GLY A 35 -15.00 -1.61 25.71
N THR A 36 -15.45 -2.82 26.08
CA THR A 36 -15.67 -3.99 25.19
C THR A 36 -14.91 -4.03 23.86
N GLY A 37 -13.58 -4.07 23.92
CA GLY A 37 -12.73 -4.38 22.78
C GLY A 37 -12.51 -5.88 22.71
N ARG A 38 -13.37 -6.61 21.99
CA ARG A 38 -13.08 -8.00 21.60
C ARG A 38 -11.69 -8.00 20.95
N GLU A 39 -10.75 -8.77 21.49
CA GLU A 39 -9.38 -8.91 20.99
C GLU A 39 -9.40 -9.21 19.49
N SER A 40 -9.32 -8.18 18.66
CA SER A 40 -9.18 -8.36 17.23
C SER A 40 -7.72 -8.72 16.97
N GLY A 41 -7.50 -9.88 16.35
CA GLY A 41 -6.18 -10.32 15.90
C GLY A 41 -5.45 -9.21 15.14
N ASN A 42 -4.14 -9.17 15.30
CA ASN A 42 -3.32 -8.24 14.54
C ASN A 42 -3.00 -8.87 13.16
N TYR A 43 -2.96 -8.03 12.12
CA TYR A 43 -2.73 -8.48 10.75
C TYR A 43 -2.00 -7.42 9.93
N PHE A 44 -1.25 -7.85 8.90
CA PHE A 44 -0.53 -6.93 8.03
C PHE A 44 -1.50 -6.26 7.05
N ARG A 45 -1.43 -4.93 6.94
CA ARG A 45 -2.24 -4.14 6.00
C ARG A 45 -1.48 -3.81 4.73
N LYS A 46 -0.20 -3.43 4.86
CA LYS A 46 0.65 -2.97 3.74
C LYS A 46 2.11 -3.12 4.12
N ALA A 47 2.94 -3.56 3.18
CA ALA A 47 4.39 -3.54 3.28
C ALA A 47 4.98 -2.73 2.12
N LEU A 48 6.13 -2.12 2.33
CA LEU A 48 6.92 -1.45 1.29
C LEU A 48 8.41 -1.75 1.51
N PHE A 49 9.12 -2.06 0.43
CA PHE A 49 10.58 -2.08 0.43
C PHE A 49 11.11 -0.64 0.53
N THR A 50 12.19 -0.45 1.26
CA THR A 50 12.97 0.78 1.16
C THR A 50 13.59 0.88 -0.24
N PRO A 51 13.78 2.09 -0.79
CA PRO A 51 14.40 2.30 -2.10
C PRO A 51 15.76 1.62 -2.31
N ASP A 52 16.58 1.52 -1.26
CA ASP A 52 17.86 0.80 -1.28
C ASP A 52 17.72 -0.74 -1.18
N GLY A 53 16.50 -1.24 -0.96
CA GLY A 53 16.17 -2.66 -0.85
C GLY A 53 16.58 -3.33 0.47
N THR A 54 17.17 -2.59 1.41
CA THR A 54 17.77 -3.17 2.62
C THR A 54 16.77 -3.49 3.71
N SER A 55 15.60 -2.85 3.70
CA SER A 55 14.62 -2.95 4.76
C SER A 55 13.19 -3.02 4.22
N ILE A 56 12.29 -3.59 5.02
CA ILE A 56 10.85 -3.62 4.76
C ILE A 56 10.16 -2.83 5.86
N ILE A 57 9.34 -1.86 5.50
CA ILE A 57 8.49 -1.13 6.45
C ILE A 57 7.06 -1.66 6.30
N THR A 58 6.45 -2.06 7.41
CA THR A 58 5.07 -2.56 7.43
C THR A 58 4.15 -1.68 8.24
N GLN A 59 2.88 -1.68 7.84
CA GLN A 59 1.76 -1.18 8.60
C GLN A 59 0.86 -2.35 8.97
N ASN A 60 0.51 -2.46 10.24
CA ASN A 60 -0.33 -3.51 10.77
C ASN A 60 -1.65 -2.95 11.33
N ALA A 61 -2.58 -3.84 11.69
CA ALA A 61 -3.88 -3.48 12.24
C ALA A 61 -3.82 -2.84 13.63
N ASP A 62 -2.73 -3.04 14.36
CA ASP A 62 -2.49 -2.48 15.68
C ASP A 62 -2.00 -1.01 15.68
N ASN A 63 -2.12 -0.31 14.55
CA ASN A 63 -1.65 1.07 14.36
C ASN A 63 -0.14 1.23 14.58
N CYS A 64 0.64 0.19 14.35
CA CYS A 64 2.09 0.27 14.37
C CYS A 64 2.69 0.34 12.97
N LEU A 65 3.71 1.19 12.81
CA LEU A 65 4.72 1.03 11.77
C LEU A 65 5.88 0.22 12.33
N ARG A 66 6.42 -0.71 11.53
CA ARG A 66 7.57 -1.54 11.90
C ARG A 66 8.59 -1.52 10.78
N THR A 67 9.85 -1.42 11.13
CA THR A 67 10.98 -1.56 10.20
C THR A 67 11.64 -2.90 10.45
N PHE A 68 11.72 -3.74 9.41
CA PHE A 68 12.47 -4.98 9.40
C PHE A 68 13.71 -4.76 8.54
N VAL A 69 14.89 -4.69 9.16
CA VAL A 69 16.16 -4.66 8.42
C VAL A 69 16.48 -6.09 7.98
N LEU A 70 16.71 -6.29 6.69
CA LEU A 70 16.99 -7.62 6.16
C LEU A 70 18.42 -8.06 6.51
N PRO A 71 18.61 -9.31 6.98
CA PRO A 71 19.94 -9.85 7.24
C PRO A 71 20.81 -9.86 5.97
N THR A 72 22.09 -9.56 6.09
CA THR A 72 23.03 -9.56 4.95
C THR A 72 23.27 -10.95 4.36
N ASP A 73 23.07 -11.97 5.19
CA ASP A 73 23.21 -13.38 4.89
C ASP A 73 21.85 -14.03 4.51
N LEU A 74 20.82 -13.23 4.20
CA LEU A 74 19.45 -13.69 3.92
C LEU A 74 19.36 -14.76 2.82
N LEU A 75 20.24 -14.70 1.82
CA LEU A 75 20.25 -15.61 0.68
C LEU A 75 21.18 -16.82 0.85
N ASP A 76 21.88 -16.93 1.99
CA ASP A 76 22.76 -18.06 2.26
C ASP A 76 21.96 -19.37 2.31
N ASP A 77 22.58 -20.47 1.87
CA ASP A 77 21.94 -21.78 1.87
C ASP A 77 21.66 -22.26 3.30
N GLN A 78 20.38 -22.22 3.68
CA GLN A 78 19.87 -22.68 4.98
C GLN A 78 18.66 -23.58 4.78
N GLU A 79 18.48 -24.55 5.68
CA GLU A 79 17.32 -25.47 5.66
C GLU A 79 16.03 -24.80 6.15
N GLN A 80 16.13 -23.81 7.03
CA GLN A 80 14.97 -23.11 7.61
C GLN A 80 15.00 -21.61 7.27
N PRO A 81 13.83 -20.97 7.09
CA PRO A 81 13.74 -19.53 6.91
C PRO A 81 14.28 -18.78 8.13
N LYS A 82 14.96 -17.65 7.91
CA LYS A 82 15.46 -16.81 9.00
C LYS A 82 14.33 -16.10 9.72
N ALA A 83 14.41 -16.05 11.05
CA ALA A 83 13.50 -15.27 11.85
C ALA A 83 13.69 -13.77 11.59
N LEU A 84 12.64 -13.09 11.13
CA LEU A 84 12.62 -11.64 10.93
C LEU A 84 12.01 -10.98 12.15
N THR A 85 12.83 -10.25 12.90
CA THR A 85 12.39 -9.45 14.05
C THR A 85 12.35 -7.98 13.68
N PRO A 86 11.39 -7.19 14.19
CA PRO A 86 11.34 -5.75 13.94
C PRO A 86 12.57 -5.09 14.56
N TYR A 87 13.30 -4.31 13.77
CA TYR A 87 14.42 -3.49 14.23
C TYR A 87 13.92 -2.27 15.02
N ALA A 88 12.87 -1.63 14.52
CA ALA A 88 12.21 -0.51 15.18
C ALA A 88 10.70 -0.62 14.98
N ALA A 89 9.93 -0.17 15.97
CA ALA A 89 8.48 -0.15 15.93
C ALA A 89 7.96 1.14 16.55
N TRP A 90 6.84 1.64 16.02
CA TRP A 90 6.14 2.78 16.58
C TRP A 90 4.65 2.64 16.46
N ARG A 91 3.98 2.76 17.60
CA ARG A 91 2.53 2.80 17.70
C ARG A 91 2.05 4.24 17.63
N SER A 92 1.22 4.54 16.64
CA SER A 92 0.52 5.82 16.56
C SER A 92 -0.59 5.88 17.61
N GLY A 93 -0.80 7.05 18.21
CA GLY A 93 -1.92 7.30 19.13
C GLY A 93 -3.30 7.28 18.45
N SER A 94 -3.34 7.35 17.12
CA SER A 94 -4.55 7.21 16.30
C SER A 94 -4.30 6.31 15.08
N ASN A 95 -5.39 5.93 14.38
CA ASN A 95 -5.31 5.02 13.25
C ASN A 95 -4.45 5.58 12.11
N ILE A 96 -3.39 4.86 11.75
CA ILE A 96 -2.53 5.19 10.61
C ILE A 96 -3.35 5.00 9.33
N GLN A 97 -3.52 6.07 8.56
CA GLN A 97 -4.26 6.07 7.31
C GLN A 97 -3.35 5.72 6.13
N SER A 98 -2.13 6.25 6.13
CA SER A 98 -1.15 6.03 5.06
C SER A 98 0.26 6.29 5.55
N TYR A 99 1.24 5.78 4.82
CA TYR A 99 2.65 6.09 5.01
C TYR A 99 3.39 6.05 3.66
N ALA A 100 4.51 6.78 3.59
CA ALA A 100 5.39 6.81 2.42
C ALA A 100 6.85 6.82 2.88
N ILE A 101 7.70 6.09 2.16
CA ILE A 101 9.15 6.02 2.43
C ILE A 101 9.86 7.09 1.62
N TYR A 102 10.82 7.77 2.23
CA TYR A 102 11.64 8.78 1.55
C TYR A 102 12.37 8.15 0.35
N PRO A 103 12.30 8.73 -0.87
CA PRO A 103 12.89 8.13 -2.08
C PRO A 103 14.42 7.95 -2.01
N GLY A 104 15.11 8.80 -1.25
CA GLY A 104 16.55 8.74 -1.04
C GLY A 104 16.98 7.92 0.17
N PHE A 105 16.12 7.05 0.71
CA PHE A 105 16.44 6.22 1.87
C PHE A 105 17.64 5.31 1.58
N ASP A 106 18.71 5.46 2.34
CA ASP A 106 19.88 4.57 2.36
C ASP A 106 20.21 4.18 3.81
N LEU A 107 20.11 2.90 4.13
CA LEU A 107 20.41 2.37 5.47
C LEU A 107 21.84 2.68 5.92
N ARG A 108 22.79 2.82 5.00
CA ARG A 108 24.19 3.18 5.32
C ARG A 108 24.33 4.64 5.74
N ASN A 109 23.32 5.47 5.44
CA ASN A 109 23.24 6.85 5.87
C ASN A 109 21.95 7.09 6.69
N PRO A 110 21.99 6.88 8.03
CA PRO A 110 20.83 7.05 8.92
C PRO A 110 20.18 8.44 8.88
N ALA A 111 20.85 9.46 8.34
CA ALA A 111 20.26 10.78 8.15
C ALA A 111 19.28 10.85 6.98
N THR A 112 19.14 9.78 6.19
CA THR A 112 18.21 9.69 5.04
C THR A 112 17.07 8.70 5.28
N THR A 113 17.07 7.99 6.41
CA THR A 113 16.15 6.90 6.68
C THR A 113 14.79 7.40 7.18
N PHE A 114 14.12 8.23 6.38
CA PHE A 114 12.87 8.88 6.76
C PHE A 114 11.62 8.17 6.23
N VAL A 115 10.54 8.31 6.99
CA VAL A 115 9.20 7.85 6.63
C VAL A 115 8.17 8.90 7.04
N LEU A 116 7.21 9.17 6.14
CA LEU A 116 6.02 9.94 6.46
C LEU A 116 4.98 9.03 7.07
N ALA A 117 4.43 9.42 8.20
CA ALA A 117 3.31 8.76 8.85
C ALA A 117 2.11 9.69 8.88
N GLY A 118 1.05 9.29 8.19
CA GLY A 118 -0.23 9.99 8.17
C GLY A 118 -1.24 9.27 9.05
N SER A 119 -1.47 9.80 10.25
CA SER A 119 -2.45 9.26 11.20
C SER A 119 -3.73 10.09 11.22
N ALA A 120 -4.84 9.49 11.63
CA ALA A 120 -6.13 10.19 11.67
C ALA A 120 -6.12 11.33 12.70
N ASN A 121 -6.73 12.47 12.34
CA ASN A 121 -6.99 13.61 13.22
C ASN A 121 -5.74 14.27 13.83
N VAL A 122 -4.56 14.04 13.26
CA VAL A 122 -3.30 14.66 13.69
C VAL A 122 -2.50 15.10 12.46
N PRO A 123 -1.51 16.01 12.61
CA PRO A 123 -0.61 16.36 11.52
C PRO A 123 0.11 15.13 10.92
N VAL A 124 0.47 15.22 9.64
CA VAL A 124 1.39 14.25 9.04
C VAL A 124 2.75 14.44 9.70
N THR A 125 3.41 13.35 10.09
CA THR A 125 4.73 13.43 10.74
C THR A 125 5.80 12.79 9.88
N LEU A 126 6.97 13.43 9.79
CA LEU A 126 8.19 12.85 9.24
C LEU A 126 9.02 12.29 10.39
N ARG A 127 9.37 11.01 10.33
CA ARG A 127 10.09 10.29 11.40
C ARG A 127 11.26 9.52 10.82
N ASN A 128 12.24 9.20 11.66
CA ASN A 128 13.31 8.27 11.27
C ASN A 128 12.80 6.82 11.44
N ALA A 129 12.89 6.01 10.39
CA ALA A 129 12.42 4.62 10.39
C ALA A 129 13.29 3.68 11.24
N LEU A 130 14.52 4.08 11.60
CA LEU A 130 15.40 3.35 12.51
C LEU A 130 15.19 3.74 13.98
N GLY A 131 14.45 4.83 14.22
CA GLY A 131 14.24 5.41 15.54
C GLY A 131 13.02 6.33 15.52
N TYR A 132 11.84 5.72 15.52
CA TYR A 132 10.56 6.42 15.32
C TYR A 132 10.20 7.43 16.41
N GLU A 133 10.87 7.37 17.56
CA GLU A 133 10.64 8.28 18.70
C GLU A 133 10.87 9.74 18.31
N THR A 134 11.82 10.00 17.40
CA THR A 134 12.15 11.35 16.97
C THR A 134 11.25 11.79 15.81
N VAL A 135 10.45 12.82 16.06
CA VAL A 135 9.70 13.55 15.02
C VAL A 135 10.59 14.60 14.41
N GLN A 136 10.92 14.43 13.13
CA GLN A 136 11.77 15.34 12.36
C GLN A 136 10.98 16.52 11.79
N GLY A 137 9.71 16.29 11.46
CA GLY A 137 8.82 17.31 10.93
C GLY A 137 7.36 16.98 11.22
N SER A 138 6.53 18.02 11.32
CA SER A 138 5.09 17.93 11.53
C SER A 138 4.40 18.86 10.55
N TYR A 139 3.44 18.35 9.77
CA TYR A 139 2.85 19.05 8.64
C TYR A 139 1.32 19.06 8.81
N PRO A 140 0.75 20.17 9.32
CA PRO A 140 -0.67 20.27 9.58
C PRO A 140 -1.48 20.38 8.27
N LEU A 141 -2.28 19.36 7.97
CA LEU A 141 -3.36 19.46 6.99
C LEU A 141 -4.67 19.81 7.70
N VAL A 142 -5.02 21.08 7.73
CA VAL A 142 -6.16 21.60 8.50
C VAL A 142 -7.26 22.10 7.58
N HIS A 143 -8.50 21.71 7.87
CA HIS A 143 -9.65 22.18 7.12
C HIS A 143 -9.92 23.67 7.46
N PRO A 144 -9.99 24.59 6.47
CA PRO A 144 -10.02 26.04 6.74
C PRO A 144 -11.21 26.56 7.55
N THR A 145 -12.31 25.81 7.61
CA THR A 145 -13.56 26.27 8.27
C THR A 145 -13.84 25.54 9.58
N THR A 146 -13.38 24.31 9.73
CA THR A 146 -13.63 23.51 10.95
C THR A 146 -12.41 23.47 11.85
N GLU A 147 -11.24 23.90 11.38
CA GLU A 147 -9.96 23.82 12.09
C GLU A 147 -9.55 22.39 12.49
N GLU A 148 -10.24 21.38 11.95
CA GLU A 148 -9.95 19.98 12.18
C GLU A 148 -8.83 19.49 11.25
N HIS A 149 -8.00 18.59 11.77
CA HIS A 149 -7.03 17.87 10.97
C HIS A 149 -7.72 16.91 10.00
N GLN A 150 -7.48 17.10 8.69
CA GLN A 150 -8.04 16.21 7.69
C GLN A 150 -7.23 14.90 7.61
N PRO A 151 -7.87 13.73 7.46
CA PRO A 151 -7.19 12.46 7.45
C PRO A 151 -6.34 12.28 6.17
N PRO A 152 -5.03 12.01 6.27
CA PRO A 152 -4.16 11.77 5.12
C PRO A 152 -4.39 10.35 4.56
N ARG A 153 -5.34 10.20 3.65
CA ARG A 153 -5.79 8.90 3.11
C ARG A 153 -4.77 8.25 2.18
N SER A 154 -3.93 9.04 1.53
CA SER A 154 -2.82 8.57 0.72
C SER A 154 -1.64 9.56 0.81
N LEU A 155 -0.43 9.04 0.74
CA LEU A 155 0.81 9.80 0.80
C LEU A 155 1.77 9.35 -0.31
N ALA A 156 2.50 10.29 -0.90
CA ALA A 156 3.57 10.02 -1.84
C ALA A 156 4.61 11.14 -1.79
N PHE A 157 5.90 10.80 -1.79
CA PHE A 157 6.95 11.81 -2.02
C PHE A 157 7.04 12.14 -3.50
N THR A 158 7.45 13.37 -3.82
CA THR A 158 8.03 13.68 -5.13
C THR A 158 9.32 12.88 -5.30
N ARG A 159 9.74 12.62 -6.54
CA ARG A 159 10.89 11.73 -6.81
C ARG A 159 12.21 12.28 -6.29
N ASP A 160 12.35 13.59 -6.20
CA ASP A 160 13.50 14.26 -5.59
C ASP A 160 13.45 14.24 -4.04
N GLY A 161 12.32 13.87 -3.46
CA GLY A 161 12.08 13.82 -2.02
C GLY A 161 12.00 15.19 -1.35
N THR A 162 11.98 16.30 -2.09
CA THR A 162 11.92 17.65 -1.49
C THR A 162 10.52 18.00 -1.01
N GLN A 163 9.50 17.45 -1.67
CA GLN A 163 8.10 17.66 -1.35
C GLN A 163 7.36 16.34 -1.20
N PHE A 164 6.17 16.40 -0.62
CA PHE A 164 5.28 15.26 -0.59
C PHE A 164 3.83 15.70 -0.79
N LEU A 165 3.06 14.77 -1.33
CA LEU A 165 1.64 14.90 -1.59
C LEU A 165 0.84 14.22 -0.50
N VAL A 166 -0.30 14.83 -0.18
CA VAL A 166 -1.32 14.30 0.71
C VAL A 166 -2.65 14.28 -0.01
N GLY A 167 -3.16 13.08 -0.25
CA GLY A 167 -4.52 12.87 -0.69
C GLY A 167 -5.46 12.77 0.51
N SER A 168 -6.51 13.58 0.53
CA SER A 168 -7.51 13.58 1.62
C SER A 168 -8.93 13.74 1.06
N GLU A 169 -9.88 14.15 1.88
CA GLU A 169 -11.29 14.29 1.52
C GLU A 169 -11.49 15.43 0.51
N SER A 170 -11.68 15.05 -0.75
CA SER A 170 -11.91 15.96 -1.90
C SER A 170 -10.79 16.98 -2.14
N ILE A 171 -9.57 16.69 -1.64
CA ILE A 171 -8.39 17.52 -1.83
C ILE A 171 -7.15 16.68 -2.15
N LEU A 172 -6.26 17.27 -2.94
CA LEU A 172 -4.86 16.87 -3.10
C LEU A 172 -4.02 18.07 -2.66
N ALA A 173 -3.15 17.89 -1.67
CA ALA A 173 -2.30 18.94 -1.12
C ALA A 173 -0.82 18.56 -1.26
N ALA A 174 0.06 19.54 -1.45
CA ALA A 174 1.51 19.33 -1.47
C ALA A 174 2.18 20.14 -0.37
N PHE A 175 3.17 19.54 0.27
CA PHE A 175 3.96 20.13 1.36
C PHE A 175 5.45 20.09 1.00
N ASP A 176 6.16 21.15 1.37
CA ASP A 176 7.63 21.19 1.33
C ASP A 176 8.18 20.55 2.61
N CYS A 177 9.07 19.57 2.48
CA CYS A 177 9.66 18.88 3.61
C CYS A 177 10.47 19.82 4.52
N SER A 178 11.00 20.92 3.99
CA SER A 178 11.76 21.91 4.76
C SER A 178 10.88 22.84 5.60
N GLN A 179 9.59 22.99 5.26
CA GLN A 179 8.65 23.90 5.91
C GLN A 179 7.83 23.18 6.99
N PHE A 180 8.52 22.59 7.97
CA PHE A 180 7.86 21.92 9.09
C PHE A 180 7.07 22.93 9.95
N GLY A 181 5.86 22.53 10.36
CA GLY A 181 4.91 23.35 11.11
C GLY A 181 3.98 24.18 10.23
N GLU A 182 4.23 24.26 8.93
CA GLU A 182 3.42 25.05 7.99
C GLU A 182 2.38 24.21 7.25
N GLY A 183 1.35 24.89 6.74
CA GLY A 183 0.33 24.28 5.90
C GLY A 183 0.84 23.92 4.50
N PRO A 184 -0.03 23.36 3.64
CA PRO A 184 0.38 22.94 2.30
C PRO A 184 0.74 24.14 1.41
N THR A 185 1.82 24.00 0.65
CA THR A 185 2.27 24.98 -0.36
C THR A 185 1.30 25.03 -1.55
N ILE A 186 0.72 23.89 -1.92
CA ILE A 186 -0.23 23.76 -3.03
C ILE A 186 -1.46 22.99 -2.55
N THR A 187 -2.66 23.42 -2.96
CA THR A 187 -3.90 22.70 -2.69
C THR A 187 -4.79 22.68 -3.92
N HIS A 188 -5.01 21.48 -4.46
CA HIS A 188 -5.99 21.22 -5.50
C HIS A 188 -7.31 20.77 -4.88
N LYS A 189 -8.36 21.56 -5.08
CA LYS A 189 -9.73 21.13 -4.77
C LYS A 189 -10.21 20.19 -5.87
N LEU A 190 -10.49 18.95 -5.51
CA LEU A 190 -10.93 17.91 -6.46
C LEU A 190 -12.39 18.09 -6.89
N ARG A 191 -13.12 18.94 -6.16
CA ARG A 191 -14.45 19.38 -6.55
C ARG A 191 -14.50 20.91 -6.53
N PRO A 192 -14.97 21.54 -7.61
CA PRO A 192 -15.23 22.96 -7.59
C PRO A 192 -16.41 23.31 -6.66
N GLY A 193 -16.37 24.49 -6.05
CA GLY A 193 -17.52 25.03 -5.31
C GLY A 193 -18.72 25.30 -6.22
N ARG A 194 -19.93 25.45 -5.65
CA ARG A 194 -21.21 25.67 -6.37
C ARG A 194 -21.22 26.83 -7.39
N LYS A 195 -20.22 27.72 -7.38
CA LYS A 195 -20.09 28.89 -8.27
C LYS A 195 -19.03 28.73 -9.37
N ALA A 196 -18.39 27.57 -9.50
CA ALA A 196 -17.35 27.38 -10.49
C ALA A 196 -17.93 27.21 -11.90
N THR A 197 -17.25 27.81 -12.88
CA THR A 197 -17.59 27.74 -14.30
C THR A 197 -17.55 26.30 -14.82
N HIS A 198 -18.47 25.98 -15.72
CA HIS A 198 -18.89 24.65 -16.15
C HIS A 198 -17.81 23.76 -16.83
N GLY A 199 -16.54 24.17 -16.85
CA GLY A 199 -15.44 23.50 -17.57
C GLY A 199 -14.24 23.07 -16.71
N LEU A 200 -14.19 23.41 -15.41
CA LEU A 200 -13.06 23.10 -14.52
C LEU A 200 -13.40 21.99 -13.51
N ARG A 201 -14.10 20.94 -13.94
CA ARG A 201 -14.42 19.80 -13.06
C ARG A 201 -13.28 18.79 -13.13
N THR A 202 -12.50 18.70 -12.05
CA THR A 202 -11.43 17.70 -11.93
C THR A 202 -12.00 16.32 -11.57
N LEU A 203 -12.95 16.22 -10.62
CA LEU A 203 -13.73 15.00 -10.34
C LEU A 203 -15.24 15.30 -10.25
N ARG A 204 -16.09 14.28 -10.46
CA ARG A 204 -17.55 14.44 -10.50
C ARG A 204 -18.20 14.18 -9.15
N ARG A 205 -17.72 13.21 -8.39
CA ARG A 205 -18.30 12.75 -7.11
C ARG A 205 -17.52 13.30 -5.92
N LYS A 206 -18.17 13.31 -4.75
CA LYS A 206 -17.50 13.71 -3.51
C LYS A 206 -16.89 12.45 -2.91
N GLY A 207 -15.57 12.37 -2.91
CA GLY A 207 -14.81 11.26 -2.35
C GLY A 207 -13.52 11.73 -1.70
N PHE A 208 -12.72 10.77 -1.26
CA PHE A 208 -11.35 10.97 -0.80
C PHE A 208 -10.35 10.27 -1.73
N VAL A 209 -9.13 10.80 -1.78
CA VAL A 209 -8.03 10.21 -2.55
C VAL A 209 -7.48 9.00 -1.82
N SER A 210 -7.82 7.81 -2.31
CA SER A 210 -7.47 6.53 -1.69
C SER A 210 -6.13 5.97 -2.17
N ALA A 211 -5.70 6.32 -3.38
CA ALA A 211 -4.44 5.84 -3.96
C ALA A 211 -3.76 6.94 -4.79
N MET A 212 -2.43 6.90 -4.85
CA MET A 212 -1.61 7.80 -5.66
C MET A 212 -0.43 7.05 -6.25
N SER A 213 -0.02 7.43 -7.46
CA SER A 213 1.16 6.88 -8.13
C SER A 213 1.79 7.93 -9.03
N ILE A 214 3.11 8.10 -8.95
CA ILE A 214 3.88 9.01 -9.80
C ILE A 214 4.63 8.17 -10.84
N SER A 215 4.52 8.56 -12.11
CA SER A 215 5.17 7.87 -13.23
C SER A 215 6.62 8.34 -13.43
N ASN A 216 7.38 7.59 -14.23
CA ASN A 216 8.75 7.92 -14.60
C ASN A 216 8.89 9.17 -15.48
N ASP A 217 7.81 9.65 -16.10
CA ASP A 217 7.76 10.92 -16.83
C ASP A 217 7.16 12.07 -16.01
N GLY A 218 6.84 11.87 -14.73
CA GLY A 218 6.38 12.92 -13.84
C GLY A 218 4.89 13.23 -13.90
N LEU A 219 4.06 12.28 -14.36
CA LEU A 219 2.61 12.34 -14.23
C LEU A 219 2.19 11.74 -12.89
N LEU A 220 1.36 12.45 -12.14
CA LEU A 220 0.68 11.90 -10.98
C LEU A 220 -0.68 11.36 -11.41
N ALA A 221 -0.96 10.10 -11.09
CA ALA A 221 -2.31 9.57 -11.05
C ALA A 221 -2.82 9.55 -9.61
N ILE A 222 -4.03 10.05 -9.40
CA ILE A 222 -4.78 9.88 -8.16
C ILE A 222 -6.02 9.04 -8.41
N GLY A 223 -6.36 8.19 -7.46
CA GLY A 223 -7.54 7.34 -7.47
C GLY A 223 -8.41 7.62 -6.26
N THR A 224 -9.72 7.55 -6.45
CA THR A 224 -10.68 7.86 -5.39
C THR A 224 -11.52 6.66 -4.98
N ASN A 225 -12.06 6.72 -3.76
CA ASN A 225 -13.04 5.75 -3.28
C ASN A 225 -14.35 5.76 -4.11
N GLU A 226 -14.59 6.80 -4.90
CA GLU A 226 -15.77 6.94 -5.76
C GLU A 226 -15.52 6.44 -7.20
N ARG A 227 -14.44 5.68 -7.42
CA ARG A 227 -14.10 5.01 -8.69
C ARG A 227 -13.79 5.99 -9.83
N GLU A 228 -13.22 7.13 -9.47
CA GLU A 228 -12.69 8.11 -10.42
C GLU A 228 -11.16 8.19 -10.30
N VAL A 229 -10.50 8.34 -11.45
CA VAL A 229 -9.06 8.59 -11.57
C VAL A 229 -8.85 9.98 -12.16
N ALA A 230 -7.88 10.73 -11.64
CA ALA A 230 -7.45 12.00 -12.22
C ALA A 230 -5.93 12.05 -12.39
N LEU A 231 -5.49 12.77 -13.42
CA LEU A 231 -4.09 12.96 -13.79
C LEU A 231 -3.66 14.41 -13.57
N TYR A 232 -2.47 14.59 -13.04
CA TYR A 232 -1.83 15.88 -12.79
C TYR A 232 -0.42 15.90 -13.36
N GLU A 233 0.01 17.06 -13.86
CA GLU A 233 1.37 17.25 -14.33
C GLU A 233 2.33 17.55 -13.16
N ASN A 234 3.63 17.49 -13.45
CA ASN A 234 4.71 17.85 -12.52
C ASN A 234 4.57 17.17 -11.15
N GLU A 235 4.37 15.85 -11.18
CA GLU A 235 4.24 15.00 -9.99
C GLU A 235 3.15 15.48 -9.03
N GLY A 236 2.09 16.12 -9.53
CA GLY A 236 0.99 16.63 -8.71
C GLY A 236 1.16 18.06 -8.20
N LEU A 237 2.26 18.72 -8.55
CA LEU A 237 2.53 20.12 -8.20
C LEU A 237 1.99 21.09 -9.26
N GLY A 238 1.65 20.58 -10.46
CA GLY A 238 1.18 21.39 -11.58
C GLY A 238 -0.33 21.35 -11.78
N ALA A 239 -0.77 21.70 -12.98
CA ALA A 239 -2.17 21.67 -13.34
C ALA A 239 -2.75 20.25 -13.43
N TRP A 240 -4.07 20.17 -13.27
CA TRP A 240 -4.85 19.01 -13.64
C TRP A 240 -4.84 18.82 -15.17
N ILE A 241 -4.70 17.57 -15.62
CA ILE A 241 -4.67 17.19 -17.04
C ILE A 241 -6.01 16.63 -17.48
N SER A 242 -6.46 15.56 -16.81
CA SER A 242 -7.67 14.83 -17.20
C SER A 242 -8.22 13.98 -16.06
N SER A 243 -9.41 13.44 -16.25
CA SER A 243 -10.06 12.53 -15.31
C SER A 243 -11.02 11.60 -16.02
N PHE A 244 -11.15 10.36 -15.53
CA PHE A 244 -12.07 9.37 -16.07
C PHE A 244 -12.70 8.52 -14.95
N GLU A 245 -13.90 8.00 -15.22
CA GLU A 245 -14.60 7.04 -14.36
C GLU A 245 -14.20 5.62 -14.77
N LEU A 246 -14.04 4.73 -13.80
CA LEU A 246 -13.78 3.31 -14.06
C LEU A 246 -15.06 2.60 -14.53
N GLU A 247 -14.90 1.45 -15.18
CA GLU A 247 -16.03 0.68 -15.69
C GLU A 247 -16.99 0.26 -14.56
N ALA A 248 -18.30 0.32 -14.79
CA ALA A 248 -19.29 0.01 -13.77
C ALA A 248 -19.24 -1.46 -13.32
N GLY A 249 -19.36 -1.73 -12.01
CA GLY A 249 -19.61 -3.09 -11.50
C GLY A 249 -18.39 -3.97 -11.26
N LEU A 250 -17.17 -3.49 -11.50
CA LEU A 250 -15.94 -4.29 -11.30
C LEU A 250 -15.35 -4.18 -9.88
N GLY A 251 -15.78 -3.21 -9.08
CA GLY A 251 -15.27 -2.96 -7.73
C GLY A 251 -16.00 -1.83 -7.03
N THR A 252 -15.52 -1.43 -5.84
CA THR A 252 -16.19 -0.43 -5.00
C THR A 252 -15.42 0.87 -4.77
N GLY A 253 -14.22 1.01 -5.36
CA GLY A 253 -13.35 2.18 -5.16
C GLY A 253 -11.89 1.84 -5.41
N VAL A 254 -11.10 2.79 -5.90
CA VAL A 254 -9.66 2.56 -6.17
C VAL A 254 -8.95 2.25 -4.86
N SER A 255 -8.20 1.15 -4.82
CA SER A 255 -7.43 0.71 -3.66
C SER A 255 -5.92 0.87 -3.85
N ASP A 256 -5.43 0.76 -5.08
CA ASP A 256 -4.02 0.92 -5.42
C ASP A 256 -3.86 1.36 -6.88
N LEU A 257 -2.77 2.08 -7.15
CA LEU A 257 -2.41 2.58 -8.48
C LEU A 257 -0.93 2.33 -8.73
N LYS A 258 -0.62 1.77 -9.88
CA LYS A 258 0.78 1.60 -10.32
C LYS A 258 0.94 1.98 -11.78
N TRP A 259 2.02 2.69 -12.07
CA TRP A 259 2.42 2.95 -13.44
C TRP A 259 3.25 1.78 -13.97
N SER A 260 3.07 1.47 -15.26
CA SER A 260 4.05 0.66 -15.96
C SER A 260 5.39 1.41 -16.03
N PRO A 261 6.54 0.71 -16.08
CA PRO A 261 7.85 1.36 -16.11
C PRO A 261 8.06 2.29 -17.31
N CYS A 262 7.36 2.03 -18.42
CA CYS A 262 7.38 2.86 -19.62
C CYS A 262 6.53 4.15 -19.52
N GLY A 263 5.79 4.35 -18.42
CA GLY A 263 4.93 5.52 -18.21
C GLY A 263 3.70 5.59 -19.11
N ARG A 264 3.36 4.50 -19.82
CA ARG A 264 2.23 4.45 -20.75
C ARG A 264 0.96 3.89 -20.12
N TYR A 265 1.09 2.84 -19.32
CA TYR A 265 -0.04 2.11 -18.80
C TYR A 265 -0.24 2.42 -17.32
N LEU A 266 -1.47 2.75 -16.95
CA LEU A 266 -1.89 2.89 -15.56
C LEU A 266 -2.66 1.63 -15.15
N LEU A 267 -2.17 0.97 -14.10
CA LEU A 267 -2.82 -0.18 -13.51
C LEU A 267 -3.65 0.26 -12.31
N VAL A 268 -4.93 -0.10 -12.35
CA VAL A 268 -5.93 0.32 -11.37
C VAL A 268 -6.49 -0.90 -10.66
N ALA A 269 -6.13 -1.03 -9.39
CA ALA A 269 -6.73 -2.00 -8.49
C ALA A 269 -7.92 -1.35 -7.76
N GLU A 270 -9.03 -2.09 -7.63
CA GLU A 270 -10.18 -1.67 -6.83
C GLU A 270 -10.38 -2.58 -5.61
N ARG A 271 -11.07 -2.06 -4.59
CA ARG A 271 -11.56 -2.87 -3.47
C ARG A 271 -12.66 -3.81 -3.94
N GLN A 272 -12.74 -4.99 -3.33
CA GLN A 272 -13.74 -6.02 -3.64
C GLN A 272 -13.81 -6.34 -5.14
N SER A 273 -12.66 -6.44 -5.80
CA SER A 273 -12.54 -6.67 -7.23
C SER A 273 -11.68 -7.89 -7.53
N ASN A 274 -12.02 -8.63 -8.57
CA ASN A 274 -11.21 -9.75 -9.05
C ASN A 274 -10.33 -9.39 -10.25
N VAL A 275 -10.31 -8.12 -10.64
CA VAL A 275 -9.57 -7.63 -11.80
C VAL A 275 -8.64 -6.48 -11.42
N ILE A 276 -7.55 -6.33 -12.17
CA ILE A 276 -6.77 -5.10 -12.23
C ILE A 276 -6.99 -4.52 -13.62
N GLN A 277 -7.55 -3.32 -13.70
CA GLN A 277 -7.84 -2.67 -14.97
C GLN A 277 -6.57 -1.98 -15.47
N VAL A 278 -6.23 -2.18 -16.74
CA VAL A 278 -5.08 -1.55 -17.39
C VAL A 278 -5.58 -0.49 -18.36
N TYR A 279 -5.14 0.75 -18.17
CA TYR A 279 -5.51 1.90 -19.01
C TYR A 279 -4.30 2.42 -19.78
N ASP A 280 -4.48 2.76 -21.05
CA ASP A 280 -3.49 3.57 -21.81
C ASP A 280 -3.81 5.05 -21.62
N VAL A 281 -2.99 5.76 -20.84
CA VAL A 281 -3.29 7.15 -20.46
C VAL A 281 -2.82 8.20 -21.47
N ARG A 282 -1.88 7.85 -22.36
CA ARG A 282 -1.22 8.84 -23.22
C ARG A 282 -2.01 9.12 -24.49
N ASP A 283 -2.64 8.10 -25.07
CA ASP A 283 -3.39 8.26 -26.32
C ASP A 283 -4.89 8.41 -26.09
N THR A 284 -5.53 7.47 -25.39
CA THR A 284 -6.98 7.29 -25.49
C THR A 284 -7.70 7.38 -24.14
N GLN A 285 -6.98 7.27 -23.02
CA GLN A 285 -7.54 7.06 -21.67
C GLN A 285 -8.56 5.91 -21.65
N GLN A 286 -8.36 4.92 -22.52
CA GLN A 286 -9.22 3.76 -22.61
C GLN A 286 -8.63 2.62 -21.80
N LYS A 287 -9.54 1.81 -21.27
CA LYS A 287 -9.18 0.50 -20.75
C LYS A 287 -8.76 -0.38 -21.92
N ILE A 288 -7.60 -1.01 -21.81
CA ILE A 288 -7.07 -1.92 -22.83
C ILE A 288 -7.15 -3.38 -22.39
N ALA A 289 -7.03 -3.67 -21.10
CA ALA A 289 -7.01 -5.04 -20.60
C ALA A 289 -7.53 -5.13 -19.17
N ASP A 290 -8.03 -6.31 -18.81
CA ASP A 290 -8.36 -6.70 -17.44
C ASP A 290 -7.46 -7.86 -17.02
N LEU A 291 -6.67 -7.68 -15.96
CA LEU A 291 -5.90 -8.77 -15.36
C LEU A 291 -6.83 -9.55 -14.44
N THR A 292 -7.36 -10.66 -14.94
CA THR A 292 -8.41 -11.44 -14.27
C THR A 292 -7.84 -12.48 -13.32
N GLY A 293 -8.73 -13.06 -12.52
CA GLY A 293 -8.39 -14.19 -11.65
C GLY A 293 -7.58 -13.78 -10.44
N ARG A 294 -7.70 -12.53 -9.93
CA ARG A 294 -6.96 -12.05 -8.75
C ARG A 294 -7.45 -12.62 -7.41
N TYR A 295 -8.73 -12.96 -7.31
CA TYR A 295 -9.41 -13.38 -6.06
C TYR A 295 -9.27 -12.33 -4.95
N ALA A 296 -9.65 -11.08 -5.23
CA ALA A 296 -9.59 -9.98 -4.26
C ALA A 296 -10.98 -9.40 -3.94
N THR A 297 -12.01 -10.26 -3.93
CA THR A 297 -13.38 -9.92 -3.48
C THR A 297 -13.46 -9.88 -1.95
N THR A 298 -12.65 -9.04 -1.32
CA THR A 298 -12.60 -8.83 0.13
C THR A 298 -12.72 -7.34 0.48
N PRO A 299 -13.33 -6.98 1.62
CA PRO A 299 -13.32 -5.59 2.10
C PRO A 299 -11.91 -5.08 2.44
N GLN A 300 -10.97 -5.98 2.72
CA GLN A 300 -9.57 -5.62 2.97
C GLN A 300 -8.93 -5.08 1.69
N THR A 301 -8.01 -4.11 1.86
CA THR A 301 -7.22 -3.63 0.72
C THR A 301 -6.11 -4.61 0.46
N LEU A 302 -6.02 -5.09 -0.78
CA LEU A 302 -4.90 -5.89 -1.27
C LEU A 302 -4.11 -5.00 -2.24
N ASN A 303 -2.82 -4.84 -1.99
CA ASN A 303 -1.92 -4.05 -2.84
C ASN A 303 -1.41 -4.86 -4.04
N ILE A 304 -0.92 -4.14 -5.04
CA ILE A 304 -0.24 -4.72 -6.20
C ILE A 304 1.16 -4.13 -6.31
N ASP A 305 2.04 -4.80 -7.04
CA ASP A 305 3.34 -4.26 -7.41
C ASP A 305 3.66 -4.47 -8.88
N VAL A 306 4.51 -3.60 -9.41
CA VAL A 306 4.92 -3.62 -10.83
C VAL A 306 6.42 -3.68 -10.89
N VAL A 307 6.93 -4.72 -11.56
CA VAL A 307 8.36 -5.01 -11.65
C VAL A 307 8.81 -4.85 -13.09
N PRO A 308 9.82 -4.01 -13.38
CA PRO A 308 10.39 -3.95 -14.73
C PRO A 308 11.12 -5.25 -15.07
N THR A 309 10.95 -5.73 -16.29
CA THR A 309 11.68 -6.89 -16.83
C THR A 309 12.41 -6.50 -18.11
N ALA A 310 13.35 -7.34 -18.57
CA ALA A 310 14.09 -7.07 -19.80
C ALA A 310 13.20 -6.89 -21.04
N SER A 311 12.02 -7.51 -21.05
CA SER A 311 11.06 -7.48 -22.17
C SER A 311 9.83 -6.60 -21.92
N GLY A 312 9.70 -5.98 -20.73
CA GLY A 312 8.52 -5.19 -20.38
C GLY A 312 8.35 -5.06 -18.87
N CYS A 313 7.27 -5.62 -18.33
CA CYS A 313 7.04 -5.61 -16.89
C CYS A 313 6.14 -6.76 -16.44
N GLU A 314 6.19 -7.07 -15.16
CA GLU A 314 5.32 -8.02 -14.49
C GLU A 314 4.48 -7.30 -13.45
N VAL A 315 3.26 -7.78 -13.25
CA VAL A 315 2.38 -7.33 -12.16
C VAL A 315 2.23 -8.46 -11.18
N TRP A 316 2.40 -8.15 -9.91
CA TRP A 316 2.29 -9.09 -8.82
C TRP A 316 1.16 -8.65 -7.88
N GLY A 317 0.35 -9.60 -7.43
CA GLY A 317 -0.79 -9.30 -6.55
C GLY A 317 -1.21 -10.49 -5.72
N GLY A 318 -1.57 -10.23 -4.46
CA GLY A 318 -2.14 -11.21 -3.55
C GLY A 318 -3.66 -11.35 -3.70
N GLY A 319 -4.17 -12.53 -3.35
CA GLY A 319 -5.60 -12.82 -3.22
C GLY A 319 -6.02 -13.14 -1.78
N SER A 320 -7.33 -13.19 -1.54
CA SER A 320 -7.93 -13.61 -0.27
C SER A 320 -7.79 -15.12 -0.01
N ASP A 321 -7.33 -15.87 -1.00
CA ASP A 321 -7.11 -17.32 -0.97
C ASP A 321 -5.67 -17.69 -0.59
N GLY A 322 -4.85 -16.72 -0.19
CA GLY A 322 -3.44 -16.94 0.17
C GLY A 322 -2.50 -17.18 -1.01
N VAL A 323 -2.99 -16.93 -2.23
CA VAL A 323 -2.25 -17.14 -3.47
C VAL A 323 -1.73 -15.80 -4.00
N VAL A 324 -0.45 -15.76 -4.34
CA VAL A 324 0.18 -14.67 -5.09
C VAL A 324 0.15 -15.00 -6.58
N ARG A 325 -0.20 -14.00 -7.39
CA ARG A 325 -0.37 -14.13 -8.84
C ARG A 325 0.50 -13.14 -9.57
N MET A 326 1.01 -13.60 -10.71
CA MET A 326 1.86 -12.82 -11.60
C MET A 326 1.21 -12.74 -12.98
N TRP A 327 1.15 -11.53 -13.56
CA TRP A 327 0.75 -11.30 -14.95
C TRP A 327 1.91 -10.71 -15.73
N SER A 328 2.27 -11.34 -16.85
CA SER A 328 3.38 -10.90 -17.71
C SER A 328 2.92 -9.88 -18.75
N ASN A 329 3.66 -8.77 -18.86
CA ASN A 329 3.46 -7.70 -19.84
C ASN A 329 2.00 -7.19 -19.95
N PRO A 330 1.42 -6.69 -18.85
CA PRO A 330 0.11 -6.03 -18.88
C PRO A 330 0.06 -4.94 -19.95
N GLY A 331 -1.01 -4.94 -20.74
CA GLY A 331 -1.20 -3.97 -21.82
C GLY A 331 -0.53 -4.32 -23.16
N ALA A 332 0.23 -5.43 -23.25
CA ALA A 332 0.76 -5.90 -24.53
C ALA A 332 -0.31 -6.51 -25.46
N GLY A 333 -1.46 -6.91 -24.92
CA GLY A 333 -2.62 -7.41 -25.65
C GLY A 333 -3.91 -6.86 -25.05
N GLU A 334 -4.94 -6.75 -25.89
CA GLU A 334 -6.26 -6.27 -25.47
C GLU A 334 -7.09 -7.39 -24.83
N GLY A 335 -8.00 -7.01 -23.91
CA GLY A 335 -8.97 -7.90 -23.29
C GLY A 335 -8.47 -8.58 -22.00
N ASP A 336 -9.14 -9.67 -21.63
CA ASP A 336 -8.90 -10.38 -20.37
C ASP A 336 -7.58 -11.16 -20.43
N GLN A 337 -6.73 -10.95 -19.42
CA GLN A 337 -5.47 -11.64 -19.24
C GLN A 337 -5.49 -12.44 -17.94
N THR A 338 -5.35 -13.76 -18.05
CA THR A 338 -5.22 -14.63 -16.88
C THR A 338 -3.80 -14.60 -16.31
N PRO A 339 -3.59 -15.00 -15.05
CA PRO A 339 -2.26 -15.04 -14.44
C PRO A 339 -1.32 -15.95 -15.24
N SER A 340 -0.10 -15.48 -15.47
CA SER A 340 0.99 -16.25 -16.07
C SER A 340 1.61 -17.24 -15.07
N ALA A 341 1.57 -16.91 -13.78
CA ALA A 341 1.99 -17.80 -12.70
C ALA A 341 1.14 -17.58 -11.43
N SER A 342 1.13 -18.57 -10.54
CA SER A 342 0.40 -18.53 -9.28
C SER A 342 1.11 -19.36 -8.21
N PHE A 343 1.23 -18.81 -7.01
CA PHE A 343 2.01 -19.39 -5.91
C PHE A 343 1.17 -19.36 -4.63
N LYS A 344 0.88 -20.53 -4.05
CA LYS A 344 0.24 -20.63 -2.72
C LYS A 344 1.31 -20.42 -1.66
N LEU A 345 1.36 -19.23 -1.07
CA LEU A 345 2.44 -18.79 -0.17
C LEU A 345 1.98 -18.59 1.28
N HIS A 346 0.68 -18.37 1.48
CA HIS A 346 0.07 -18.15 2.78
C HIS A 346 -1.23 -18.92 2.93
N ASP A 347 -1.67 -19.15 4.16
CA ASP A 347 -2.96 -19.81 4.46
C ASP A 347 -4.12 -18.81 4.60
N SER A 348 -3.81 -17.53 4.85
CA SER A 348 -4.76 -16.41 4.91
C SER A 348 -4.53 -15.43 3.76
N ALA A 349 -5.39 -14.40 3.65
CA ALA A 349 -5.30 -13.38 2.61
C ALA A 349 -3.90 -12.73 2.51
N VAL A 350 -3.40 -12.50 1.30
CA VAL A 350 -2.13 -11.79 1.07
C VAL A 350 -2.42 -10.31 0.80
N ALA A 351 -2.23 -9.49 1.83
CA ALA A 351 -2.52 -8.05 1.79
C ALA A 351 -1.54 -7.27 0.90
N SER A 352 -0.27 -7.70 0.87
CA SER A 352 0.77 -6.98 0.15
C SER A 352 1.77 -7.97 -0.45
N VAL A 353 2.13 -7.72 -1.69
CA VAL A 353 3.21 -8.38 -2.40
C VAL A 353 4.11 -7.27 -2.90
N ILE A 354 5.39 -7.30 -2.51
CA ILE A 354 6.38 -6.30 -2.89
C ILE A 354 7.63 -7.01 -3.39
N VAL A 355 8.16 -6.57 -4.52
CA VAL A 355 9.37 -7.18 -5.10
C VAL A 355 10.56 -6.26 -4.85
N HIS A 356 11.70 -6.84 -4.51
CA HIS A 356 12.92 -6.09 -4.27
C HIS A 356 13.29 -5.27 -5.51
N PRO A 357 13.81 -4.04 -5.37
CA PRO A 357 14.10 -3.15 -6.52
C PRO A 357 14.97 -3.77 -7.63
N VAL A 358 15.86 -4.72 -7.28
CA VAL A 358 16.69 -5.46 -8.26
C VAL A 358 16.17 -6.86 -8.64
N GLY A 359 14.97 -7.24 -8.21
CA GLY A 359 14.27 -8.46 -8.64
C GLY A 359 14.76 -9.79 -8.05
N ALA A 360 15.63 -9.78 -7.04
CA ALA A 360 16.21 -11.01 -6.47
C ALA A 360 15.32 -11.72 -5.43
N VAL A 361 14.47 -10.96 -4.73
CA VAL A 361 13.56 -11.48 -3.70
C VAL A 361 12.23 -10.75 -3.76
N MET A 362 11.21 -11.37 -3.20
CA MET A 362 9.89 -10.78 -2.98
C MET A 362 9.51 -10.95 -1.53
N ALA A 363 8.83 -9.96 -0.96
CA ALA A 363 8.21 -10.09 0.35
C ALA A 363 6.68 -10.08 0.23
N THR A 364 6.04 -10.90 1.05
CA THR A 364 4.58 -11.02 1.12
C THR A 364 4.13 -10.82 2.56
N ALA A 365 3.07 -10.05 2.75
CA ALA A 365 2.49 -9.78 4.06
C ALA A 365 1.05 -10.28 4.09
N SER A 366 0.74 -11.16 5.05
CA SER A 366 -0.55 -11.83 5.16
C SER A 366 -1.29 -11.50 6.46
N GLY A 367 -2.54 -11.93 6.51
CA GLY A 367 -3.44 -11.80 7.64
C GLY A 367 -4.75 -11.17 7.21
N GLU A 368 -5.81 -11.58 7.90
CA GLU A 368 -7.14 -11.07 7.70
C GLU A 368 -7.80 -10.70 9.02
N ARG A 369 -8.85 -9.90 8.93
CA ARG A 369 -9.64 -9.58 10.12
C ARG A 369 -10.51 -10.79 10.45
N ALA A 370 -10.26 -11.44 11.60
CA ALA A 370 -11.14 -12.46 12.15
C ALA A 370 -12.61 -12.01 12.07
N THR A 371 -13.42 -12.74 11.30
CA THR A 371 -14.85 -12.45 11.20
C THR A 371 -15.57 -13.11 12.36
N ALA A 372 -16.34 -12.33 13.14
CA ALA A 372 -17.05 -12.81 14.31
C ALA A 372 -18.17 -13.86 14.02
N GLY A 373 -18.27 -14.35 12.78
CA GLY A 373 -19.27 -15.30 12.30
C GLY A 373 -18.75 -16.74 12.09
N ALA A 374 -17.48 -17.03 12.36
CA ALA A 374 -16.96 -18.40 12.44
C ALA A 374 -17.30 -19.11 13.77
N LEU A 375 -17.94 -18.39 14.71
CA LEU A 375 -18.63 -18.98 15.86
C LEU A 375 -20.05 -19.38 15.40
N ARG A 376 -20.16 -20.42 14.57
CA ARG A 376 -21.44 -21.12 14.42
C ARG A 376 -21.44 -22.28 15.41
N ASP A 377 -22.55 -22.37 16.13
CA ASP A 377 -22.89 -23.39 17.12
C ASP A 377 -22.57 -24.80 16.58
N ASP A 378 -21.48 -25.38 17.04
CA ASP A 378 -21.34 -26.83 17.14
C ASP A 378 -20.73 -27.10 18.52
N ASP A 379 -21.63 -27.24 19.50
CA ASP A 379 -21.38 -27.96 20.73
C ASP A 379 -21.12 -29.43 20.37
N GLU A 380 -19.89 -29.75 19.96
CA GLU A 380 -19.33 -31.10 20.12
C GLU A 380 -17.80 -31.03 20.03
N GLN A 381 -17.15 -31.50 21.09
CA GLN A 381 -15.70 -31.54 21.28
C GLN A 381 -14.98 -32.11 20.05
N SER A 382 -14.24 -31.24 19.37
CA SER A 382 -12.98 -31.63 18.73
C SER A 382 -11.92 -30.60 19.07
N GLU A 383 -11.00 -30.98 19.96
CA GLU A 383 -9.67 -30.35 20.08
C GLU A 383 -8.82 -30.70 18.83
N ALA A 384 -9.34 -30.39 17.64
CA ALA A 384 -8.51 -30.22 16.46
C ALA A 384 -8.09 -28.74 16.49
N GLY A 385 -6.81 -28.50 16.79
CA GLY A 385 -6.26 -27.18 17.07
C GLY A 385 -6.79 -26.11 16.12
N ARG A 386 -7.16 -24.95 16.68
CA ARG A 386 -7.34 -23.71 15.91
C ARG A 386 -6.10 -23.58 15.02
N GLN A 387 -6.22 -23.91 13.73
CA GLN A 387 -5.18 -23.57 12.76
C GLN A 387 -5.05 -22.06 12.86
N GLY A 388 -3.92 -21.58 13.36
CA GLY A 388 -3.68 -20.15 13.53
C GLY A 388 -3.91 -19.46 12.19
N GLU A 389 -4.67 -18.37 12.19
CA GLU A 389 -4.76 -17.50 11.02
C GLU A 389 -3.31 -17.07 10.66
N ASP A 390 -2.91 -17.16 9.39
CA ASP A 390 -1.55 -16.81 8.97
C ASP A 390 -1.41 -15.28 9.02
N CYS A 391 -0.69 -14.77 10.02
CA CYS A 391 -0.29 -13.37 10.11
C CYS A 391 1.23 -13.27 10.08
N SER A 392 1.80 -13.59 8.93
CA SER A 392 3.25 -13.50 8.73
C SER A 392 3.65 -12.53 7.63
N LEU A 393 4.81 -11.91 7.83
CA LEU A 393 5.63 -11.36 6.75
C LEU A 393 6.63 -12.45 6.36
N LYS A 394 6.64 -12.83 5.08
CA LYS A 394 7.59 -13.82 4.52
C LYS A 394 8.38 -13.19 3.38
N VAL A 395 9.64 -13.59 3.24
CA VAL A 395 10.54 -13.20 2.15
C VAL A 395 10.93 -14.44 1.37
N TRP A 396 10.86 -14.35 0.05
CA TRP A 396 10.99 -15.46 -0.89
C TRP A 396 12.05 -15.15 -1.93
N THR A 397 12.81 -16.15 -2.35
CA THR A 397 13.57 -16.07 -3.61
C THR A 397 12.61 -16.16 -4.79
N VAL A 398 12.85 -15.38 -5.84
CA VAL A 398 12.02 -15.35 -7.05
C VAL A 398 12.86 -15.74 -8.26
#